data_AF-A0A8C1TFH3-F1
#
_entry.id   AF-A0A8C1TFH3-F1
#
_cell.length_a   1.000
_cell.length_b   1.000
_cell.length_c   1.000
_cell.angle_alpha   90.00
_cell.angle_beta   90.00
_cell.angle_gamma   90.00
#
_symmetry.space_group_name_H-M   'P 1'
#
loop_
_entity.id
_entity.type
_entity.pdbx_description
1 polymer ?
#
loop_
_entity_poly.entity_id
_entity_poly.type
_entity_poly.pdbx_seq_one_letter_code
_entity_poly.pdbx_strand_id
1 'polypeptide(L)'
;MAFVSDGDDLFDSIIMADDRFRDEGYQEGFEEGTRQGTFEGRNHGLLHGAKLGAEVSFYYGFALAWKCLLQNSSDVKARKRLKAMESLIGVIKNFPYEDPQYEKLQEDMERVRAKFRQVCSLLNVATDFKEYVRGSTGMSF
;
A
#
# COMPACT_ATOMS: atom_id res chain seq x y z
N MET A 1 -48.74 19.07 49.81
CA MET A 1 -47.87 18.05 49.21
C MET A 1 -46.89 18.78 48.30
N ALA A 2 -45.65 18.95 48.74
CA ALA A 2 -44.61 19.56 47.92
C ALA A 2 -44.01 18.49 47.00
N PHE A 3 -44.01 18.76 45.70
CA PHE A 3 -43.27 18.00 44.70
C PHE A 3 -41.78 18.18 45.00
N VAL A 4 -41.16 17.17 45.60
CA VAL A 4 -39.70 17.06 45.58
C VAL A 4 -39.40 16.41 44.23
N SER A 5 -38.85 17.19 43.31
CA SER A 5 -38.17 16.62 42.15
C SER A 5 -37.06 15.74 42.71
N ASP A 6 -37.11 14.45 42.40
CA ASP A 6 -36.12 13.41 42.71
C ASP A 6 -34.83 13.64 41.89
N GLY A 7 -34.36 14.88 41.89
CA GLY A 7 -33.26 15.36 41.07
C GLY A 7 -32.04 15.60 41.94
N ASP A 8 -31.04 14.74 41.75
CA ASP A 8 -29.66 14.79 42.26
C ASP A 8 -29.52 15.11 43.75
N ASP A 9 -29.23 14.10 44.56
CA ASP A 9 -28.66 14.32 45.89
C ASP A 9 -27.41 15.22 45.75
N LEU A 10 -27.30 16.25 46.59
CA LEU A 10 -26.27 17.29 46.51
C LEU A 10 -24.84 16.71 46.48
N PHE A 11 -24.66 15.52 47.06
CA PHE A 11 -23.38 14.81 47.14
C PHE A 11 -23.22 13.66 46.15
N ASP A 12 -24.26 13.24 45.42
CA ASP A 12 -24.16 12.15 44.42
C ASP A 12 -23.15 12.50 43.32
N SER A 13 -23.08 13.77 42.94
CA SER A 13 -22.07 14.26 42.00
C SER A 13 -20.64 14.02 42.50
N ILE A 14 -20.39 14.06 43.81
CA ILE A 14 -19.06 13.83 44.41
C ILE A 14 -18.82 12.34 44.62
N ILE A 15 -19.81 11.62 45.16
CA ILE A 15 -19.70 10.19 45.49
C ILE A 15 -19.54 9.35 44.21
N MET A 16 -20.29 9.67 43.15
CA MET A 16 -20.26 8.94 41.88
C MET A 16 -19.23 9.50 40.88
N ALA A 17 -18.36 10.42 41.31
CA ALA A 17 -17.41 11.07 40.41
C ALA A 17 -16.44 10.09 39.75
N ASP A 18 -15.93 9.10 40.49
CA ASP A 18 -14.97 8.11 39.97
C ASP A 18 -15.57 7.26 38.84
N ASP A 19 -16.82 6.81 38.99
CA ASP A 19 -17.51 6.02 37.98
C ASP A 19 -17.81 6.87 36.74
N ARG A 20 -18.28 8.11 36.91
CA ARG A 20 -18.52 9.02 35.78
C ARG A 20 -17.24 9.32 35.00
N PHE A 21 -16.15 9.69 35.68
CA PHE A 21 -14.88 9.98 34.98
C PHE A 21 -14.27 8.75 34.32
N ARG A 22 -14.51 7.55 34.88
CA ARG A 22 -14.09 6.30 34.24
C ARG A 22 -14.88 6.06 32.95
N ASP A 23 -16.19 6.22 33.00
CA ASP A 23 -17.06 6.02 31.84
C ASP A 23 -16.81 7.09 30.75
N GLU A 24 -16.68 8.36 31.15
CA GLU A 24 -16.30 9.47 30.27
C GLU A 24 -14.93 9.22 29.62
N GLY A 25 -13.90 8.89 30.41
CA GLY A 25 -12.56 8.63 29.90
C GLY A 25 -12.50 7.40 28.98
N TYR A 26 -13.27 6.35 29.27
CA TYR A 26 -13.39 5.20 28.39
C TYR A 26 -14.05 5.59 27.06
N GLN A 27 -15.17 6.32 27.11
CA GLN A 27 -15.91 6.74 25.92
C GLN A 27 -15.06 7.66 25.05
N GLU A 28 -14.43 8.68 25.64
CA GLU A 28 -13.53 9.59 24.94
C GLU A 28 -12.35 8.84 24.31
N GLY A 29 -11.71 7.95 25.08
CA GLY A 29 -10.59 7.15 24.59
C GLY A 29 -10.98 6.20 23.46
N PHE A 30 -12.15 5.59 23.55
CA PHE A 30 -12.67 4.68 22.52
C PHE A 30 -13.03 5.42 21.24
N GLU A 31 -13.71 6.57 21.35
CA GLU A 31 -14.07 7.42 20.21
C GLU A 31 -12.83 7.95 19.50
N GLU A 32 -11.89 8.51 20.27
CA GLU A 32 -10.66 9.06 19.70
C GLU A 32 -9.78 7.96 19.09
N GLY A 33 -9.63 6.83 19.77
CA GLY A 33 -8.91 5.68 19.26
C GLY A 33 -9.51 5.11 17.97
N THR A 34 -10.85 5.04 17.89
CA THR A 34 -11.55 4.59 16.68
C THR A 34 -11.34 5.57 15.53
N ARG A 35 -11.43 6.88 15.81
CA ARG A 35 -11.24 7.94 14.82
C ARG A 35 -9.82 7.93 14.28
N GLN A 36 -8.81 7.90 15.16
CA GLN A 36 -7.40 7.86 14.78
C GLN A 36 -7.09 6.57 14.02
N GLY A 37 -7.47 5.41 14.54
CA GLY A 37 -7.21 4.12 13.90
C GLY A 37 -7.83 4.01 12.50
N THR A 38 -9.04 4.52 12.32
CA THR A 38 -9.70 4.57 11.00
C THR A 38 -8.95 5.47 10.03
N PHE A 39 -8.55 6.67 10.47
CA PHE A 39 -7.83 7.63 9.64
C PHE A 39 -6.45 7.08 9.23
N GLU A 40 -5.70 6.57 10.19
CA GLU A 40 -4.36 6.02 9.96
C GLU A 40 -4.40 4.79 9.07
N GLY A 41 -5.30 3.84 9.34
CA GLY A 41 -5.47 2.64 8.53
C GLY A 41 -5.82 2.97 7.08
N ARG A 42 -6.74 3.91 6.86
CA ARG A 42 -7.12 4.38 5.53
C ARG A 42 -5.95 5.04 4.80
N ASN A 43 -5.24 5.95 5.47
CA ASN A 43 -4.13 6.67 4.87
C ASN A 43 -2.96 5.72 4.54
N HIS A 44 -2.66 4.79 5.44
CA HIS A 44 -1.66 3.76 5.22
C HIS A 44 -2.02 2.90 4.00
N GLY A 45 -3.25 2.39 3.92
CA GLY A 45 -3.72 1.60 2.79
C GLY A 45 -3.62 2.35 1.46
N LEU A 46 -4.04 3.62 1.44
CA LEU A 46 -3.96 4.48 0.25
C LEU A 46 -2.51 4.66 -0.23
N LEU A 47 -1.62 5.09 0.66
CA LEU A 47 -0.21 5.34 0.32
C LEU A 47 0.51 4.05 -0.09
N HIS A 48 0.27 2.97 0.65
CA HIS A 48 0.87 1.67 0.38
C HIS A 48 0.40 1.11 -0.97
N GLY A 49 -0.92 1.13 -1.23
CA GLY A 49 -1.50 0.68 -2.48
C GLY A 49 -1.03 1.51 -3.68
N ALA A 50 -0.96 2.83 -3.54
CA ALA A 50 -0.46 3.71 -4.61
C ALA A 50 1.00 3.39 -4.95
N LYS A 51 1.86 3.21 -3.94
CA LYS A 51 3.26 2.83 -4.12
C LYS A 51 3.40 1.49 -4.82
N LEU A 52 2.59 0.51 -4.42
CA LEU A 52 2.57 -0.82 -4.99
C LEU A 52 2.17 -0.79 -6.47
N GLY A 53 1.06 -0.11 -6.77
CA GLY A 53 0.57 0.06 -8.15
C GLY A 53 1.61 0.73 -9.04
N ALA A 54 2.22 1.83 -8.57
CA ALA A 54 3.27 2.53 -9.32
C ALA A 54 4.47 1.63 -9.64
N GLU A 55 4.91 0.81 -8.69
CA GLU A 55 6.01 -0.13 -8.88
C GLU A 55 5.68 -1.20 -9.93
N VAL A 56 4.51 -1.82 -9.82
CA VAL A 56 4.09 -2.87 -10.75
C VAL A 56 3.85 -2.34 -12.16
N SER A 57 3.19 -1.19 -12.28
CA SER A 57 2.96 -0.53 -13.57
C SER A 57 4.27 -0.10 -14.24
N PHE A 58 5.25 0.36 -13.47
CA PHE A 58 6.57 0.69 -13.99
C PHE A 58 7.27 -0.55 -14.58
N TYR A 59 7.31 -1.66 -13.84
CA TYR A 59 7.92 -2.90 -14.34
C TYR A 59 7.22 -3.42 -15.59
N TYR A 60 5.89 -3.33 -15.63
CA TYR A 60 5.10 -3.71 -16.78
C TYR A 60 5.42 -2.85 -18.02
N GLY A 61 5.40 -1.52 -17.85
CA GLY A 61 5.73 -0.57 -18.91
C GLY A 61 7.16 -0.76 -19.43
N PHE A 62 8.12 -0.94 -18.52
CA PHE A 62 9.51 -1.26 -18.87
C PHE A 62 9.60 -2.52 -19.73
N ALA A 63 8.94 -3.61 -19.31
CA ALA A 63 8.97 -4.87 -20.03
C ALA A 63 8.35 -4.76 -21.43
N LEU A 64 7.25 -4.01 -21.57
CA LEU A 64 6.61 -3.74 -22.85
C LEU A 64 7.48 -2.90 -23.79
N ALA A 65 8.09 -1.83 -23.27
CA ALA A 65 8.97 -0.96 -24.05
C ALA A 65 10.17 -1.74 -24.60
N TRP A 66 10.85 -2.52 -23.75
CA TRP A 66 11.97 -3.36 -24.18
C TRP A 66 11.54 -4.48 -25.11
N LYS A 67 10.36 -5.07 -24.90
CA LYS A 67 9.82 -6.06 -25.84
C LYS A 67 9.64 -5.45 -27.24
N CYS A 68 9.09 -4.25 -27.35
CA CYS A 68 8.94 -3.54 -28.62
C CYS A 68 10.30 -3.27 -29.30
N LEU A 69 11.29 -2.80 -28.53
CA LEU A 69 12.63 -2.53 -29.06
C LEU A 69 13.37 -3.79 -29.55
N LEU A 70 13.18 -4.92 -28.87
CA LEU A 70 13.88 -6.17 -29.17
C LEU A 70 13.19 -7.03 -30.24
N GLN A 71 11.90 -6.78 -30.52
CA GLN A 71 11.09 -7.58 -31.45
C GLN A 71 11.66 -7.63 -32.89
N ASN A 72 12.35 -6.57 -33.33
CA ASN A 72 12.88 -6.47 -34.68
C ASN A 72 14.33 -6.99 -34.82
N SER A 73 14.93 -7.49 -33.74
CA SER A 73 16.30 -7.99 -33.75
C SER A 73 16.36 -9.51 -33.94
N SER A 74 17.16 -9.98 -34.91
CA SER A 74 17.36 -11.42 -35.18
C SER A 74 18.42 -12.09 -34.27
N ASP A 75 19.04 -11.32 -33.38
CA ASP A 75 20.10 -11.79 -32.47
C ASP A 75 19.56 -12.86 -31.50
N VAL A 76 20.32 -13.94 -31.32
CA VAL A 76 20.06 -14.99 -30.32
C VAL A 76 20.03 -14.39 -28.90
N LYS A 77 20.85 -13.37 -28.61
CA LYS A 77 20.81 -12.66 -27.32
C LYS A 77 19.52 -11.84 -27.16
N ALA A 78 19.02 -11.23 -28.24
CA ALA A 78 17.75 -10.50 -28.23
C ALA A 78 16.56 -11.45 -27.93
N ARG A 79 16.54 -12.65 -28.52
CA ARG A 79 15.53 -13.68 -28.22
C ARG A 79 15.53 -14.10 -26.75
N LYS A 80 16.72 -14.30 -26.15
CA LYS A 80 16.82 -14.62 -24.71
C LYS A 80 16.28 -13.50 -23.82
N ARG A 81 16.61 -12.24 -24.15
CA ARG A 81 16.12 -11.05 -23.44
C ARG A 81 14.61 -10.89 -23.58
N LEU A 82 14.07 -11.12 -24.78
CA LEU A 82 12.64 -11.05 -25.06
C LEU A 82 11.84 -12.09 -24.27
N LYS A 83 12.34 -13.34 -24.19
CA LYS A 83 11.73 -14.39 -23.33
C LYS A 83 11.73 -13.99 -21.85
N ALA A 84 12.77 -13.30 -21.38
CA ALA A 84 12.83 -12.80 -20.02
C ALA A 84 11.76 -11.71 -19.75
N MET A 85 11.51 -10.81 -20.72
CA MET A 85 10.42 -9.83 -20.64
C MET A 85 9.04 -10.47 -20.60
N GLU A 86 8.81 -11.47 -21.46
CA GLU A 86 7.54 -12.20 -21.48
C GLU A 86 7.30 -12.94 -20.17
N SER A 87 8.34 -13.51 -19.58
CA SER A 87 8.26 -14.13 -18.27
C SER A 87 7.94 -13.12 -17.17
N LEU A 88 8.54 -11.92 -17.18
CA LEU A 88 8.20 -10.85 -16.23
C LEU A 88 6.75 -10.38 -16.40
N ILE A 89 6.30 -10.16 -17.64
CA ILE A 89 4.90 -9.81 -17.96
C ILE A 89 3.94 -10.89 -17.46
N GLY A 90 4.30 -12.17 -17.62
CA GLY A 90 3.48 -13.28 -17.15
C GLY A 90 3.29 -13.27 -15.62
N VAL A 91 4.36 -13.03 -14.86
CA VAL A 91 4.27 -12.94 -13.39
C VAL A 91 3.41 -11.75 -12.97
N ILE A 92 3.56 -10.61 -13.66
CA ILE A 92 2.77 -9.39 -13.38
C ILE A 92 1.28 -9.62 -13.70
N LYS A 93 0.93 -10.21 -14.85
CA LYS A 93 -0.48 -10.43 -15.22
C LYS A 93 -1.22 -11.42 -14.32
N ASN A 94 -0.50 -12.34 -13.69
CA ASN A 94 -1.06 -13.30 -12.74
C ASN A 94 -1.19 -12.73 -11.32
N PHE A 95 -0.75 -11.50 -11.10
CA PHE A 95 -0.84 -10.85 -9.80
C PHE A 95 -2.31 -10.51 -9.51
N PRO A 96 -2.88 -10.91 -8.36
CA PRO A 96 -4.28 -10.66 -8.04
C PRO A 96 -4.45 -9.20 -7.59
N TYR A 97 -4.78 -8.33 -8.53
CA TYR A 97 -5.04 -6.90 -8.27
C TYR A 97 -6.38 -6.63 -7.59
N GLU A 98 -7.29 -7.61 -7.60
CA GLU A 98 -8.69 -7.44 -7.22
C GLU A 98 -8.94 -7.65 -5.72
N ASP A 99 -8.00 -8.25 -4.99
CA ASP A 99 -8.17 -8.61 -3.57
C ASP A 99 -7.22 -7.79 -2.66
N PRO A 100 -7.75 -6.78 -1.94
CA PRO A 100 -6.97 -5.98 -0.98
C PRO A 100 -6.45 -6.78 0.23
N GLN A 101 -6.99 -7.96 0.51
CA GLN A 101 -6.62 -8.82 1.63
C GLN A 101 -5.76 -10.01 1.19
N TYR A 102 -5.23 -9.97 -0.04
CA TYR A 102 -4.45 -11.07 -0.58
C TYR A 102 -3.22 -11.38 0.28
N GLU A 103 -3.26 -12.51 0.99
CA GLU A 103 -2.25 -12.88 1.99
C GLU A 103 -0.85 -13.06 1.39
N LYS A 104 -0.77 -13.47 0.12
CA LYS A 104 0.49 -13.71 -0.61
C LYS A 104 0.95 -12.50 -1.44
N LEU A 105 0.31 -11.33 -1.27
CA LEU A 105 0.63 -10.12 -2.01
C LEU A 105 2.12 -9.75 -1.89
N GLN A 106 2.63 -9.84 -0.66
CA GLN A 106 4.03 -9.53 -0.39
C GLN A 106 4.98 -10.53 -1.07
N GLU A 107 4.69 -11.83 -1.01
CA GLU A 107 5.49 -12.88 -1.64
C GLU A 107 5.52 -12.74 -3.17
N ASP A 108 4.36 -12.51 -3.78
CA ASP A 108 4.27 -12.34 -5.23
C ASP A 108 4.93 -11.03 -5.69
N MET A 109 4.88 -9.97 -4.88
CA MET A 109 5.65 -8.75 -5.15
C MET A 109 7.13 -8.96 -5.10
N GLU A 110 7.63 -9.71 -4.11
CA GLU A 110 9.04 -10.08 -4.04
C GLU A 110 9.45 -10.91 -5.25
N ARG A 111 8.58 -11.80 -5.72
CA ARG A 111 8.77 -12.56 -6.96
C ARG A 111 8.86 -11.65 -8.19
N VAL A 112 7.97 -10.67 -8.31
CA VAL A 112 7.99 -9.66 -9.39
C VAL A 112 9.30 -8.85 -9.34
N ARG A 113 9.67 -8.33 -8.18
CA ARG A 113 10.91 -7.55 -7.97
C ARG A 113 12.16 -8.37 -8.31
N ALA A 114 12.22 -9.63 -7.85
CA ALA A 114 13.33 -10.53 -8.17
C ALA A 114 13.44 -10.77 -9.68
N LYS A 115 12.30 -10.98 -10.35
CA LYS A 115 12.25 -11.16 -11.79
C LYS A 115 12.67 -9.92 -12.56
N PHE A 116 12.26 -8.74 -12.11
CA PHE A 116 12.68 -7.46 -12.67
C PHE A 116 14.20 -7.25 -12.55
N ARG A 117 14.79 -7.55 -11.39
CA ARG A 117 16.26 -7.46 -11.20
C ARG A 117 17.00 -8.41 -12.15
N GLN A 118 16.51 -9.65 -12.29
CA GLN A 118 17.06 -10.61 -13.25
C GLN A 118 17.03 -10.04 -14.68
N VAL A 119 15.91 -9.42 -15.07
CA VAL A 119 15.74 -8.80 -16.38
C VAL A 119 16.71 -7.64 -16.60
N CYS A 120 16.87 -6.74 -15.62
CA CYS A 120 17.81 -5.61 -15.71
C CYS A 120 19.26 -6.08 -15.84
N SER A 121 19.64 -7.13 -15.11
CA SER A 121 20.97 -7.75 -15.24
C SER A 121 21.22 -8.29 -16.65
N LEU A 122 20.22 -8.90 -17.29
CA LEU A 122 20.33 -9.39 -18.68
C LEU A 122 20.45 -8.27 -19.72
N LEU A 123 19.89 -7.09 -19.41
CA LEU A 123 19.98 -5.90 -20.25
C LEU A 123 21.19 -5.03 -19.95
N ASN A 124 21.90 -5.28 -18.84
CA ASN A 124 22.97 -4.43 -18.32
C ASN A 124 22.50 -2.99 -18.05
N VAL A 125 21.30 -2.85 -17.48
CA VAL A 125 20.66 -1.58 -17.11
C VAL A 125 20.53 -1.48 -15.59
N ALA A 126 20.58 -0.27 -15.05
CA ALA A 126 20.42 -0.03 -13.62
C ALA A 126 19.06 -0.56 -13.11
N THR A 127 19.08 -1.25 -11.96
CA THR A 127 17.91 -1.91 -11.35
C THR A 127 17.05 -1.00 -10.48
N ASP A 128 17.42 0.26 -10.29
CA ASP A 128 16.89 1.05 -9.18
C ASP A 128 15.60 1.80 -9.56
N PHE A 129 14.46 1.21 -9.19
CA PHE A 129 13.14 1.85 -9.25
C PHE A 129 13.11 3.21 -8.52
N LYS A 130 13.85 3.37 -7.40
CA LYS A 130 13.88 4.65 -6.67
C LYS A 130 14.55 5.76 -7.46
N GLU A 131 15.53 5.47 -8.31
CA GLU A 131 16.12 6.48 -9.19
C GLU A 131 15.10 6.94 -10.24
N TYR A 132 14.32 6.03 -10.81
CA TYR A 132 13.26 6.36 -11.78
C TYR A 132 12.09 7.14 -11.14
N VAL A 133 11.73 6.82 -9.88
CA VAL A 133 10.69 7.57 -9.15
C VAL A 133 11.21 8.92 -8.64
N ARG A 134 12.47 9.02 -8.19
CA ARG A 134 13.09 10.28 -7.76
C ARG A 134 13.22 11.30 -8.91
N GLY A 135 13.42 10.82 -10.15
CA GLY A 135 13.38 11.68 -11.33
C GLY A 135 12.01 12.33 -11.58
N SER A 136 10.93 11.73 -11.09
CA SER A 136 9.55 12.24 -11.22
C SER A 136 9.18 13.24 -10.11
N THR A 137 9.72 13.10 -8.91
CA THR A 137 9.50 14.07 -7.81
C THR A 137 10.12 15.45 -8.03
N GLY A 138 10.90 15.63 -9.11
CA GLY A 138 11.36 16.95 -9.58
C GLY A 138 10.32 17.72 -10.41
N MET A 139 9.17 17.12 -10.73
CA MET A 139 8.05 17.81 -11.37
C MET A 139 6.98 18.10 -10.32
N SER A 140 7.23 19.10 -9.49
CA SER A 140 6.19 19.70 -8.66
C SER A 140 5.20 20.43 -9.56
N PHE A 141 3.93 20.03 -9.52
CA PHE A 141 2.81 20.96 -9.77
C PHE A 141 2.51 21.73 -8.49
#